data_AF-A0A9Q4WU36-F1
#
_entry.id   AF-A0A9Q4WU36-F1
#
_cell.length_a   1.000
_cell.length_b   1.000
_cell.length_c   1.000
_cell.angle_alpha   90.00
_cell.angle_beta   90.00
_cell.angle_gamma   90.00
#
_symmetry.space_group_name_H-M   'P 1'
#
loop_
_entity.id
_entity.type
_entity.pdbx_description
1 polymer ?
#
loop_
_entity_poly.entity_id
_entity_poly.type
_entity_poly.pdbx_seq_one_letter_code
_entity_poly.pdbx_strand_id
1 'polypeptide(L)'
;MKKILVVLFTIFCSTNIIAQILGDGGKNDSIAVQDTIVLPLNLPDEYRRLLEDRRSDNINSDYETMKPTRSLNNFYAVGTIIGEANVSQTGGATYQIPIEVPKGVAGFQPDISISYSSQSGAGLLGYGWSLNASSFITRIGKSYYYDGMTESPDLSNTDNLILDGQRLILSSGTNFVNGAKYRTEIEGYSDITYKIKNARAYLEVRTRDGRVLEYGSTDDSSVEAFQSGPILFWLLSKVTDKIGCYLK
;
A
#
# COMPACT_ATOMS: atom_id res chain seq x y z
N MET A 1 -30.70 -3.12 -18.01
CA MET A 1 -30.16 -2.52 -16.77
C MET A 1 -31.28 -1.92 -15.90
N LYS A 2 -32.12 -2.78 -15.29
CA LYS A 2 -33.13 -2.38 -14.28
C LYS A 2 -33.74 -3.62 -13.59
N LYS A 3 -32.93 -4.54 -13.05
CA LYS A 3 -33.42 -5.71 -12.27
C LYS A 3 -32.51 -6.20 -11.12
N ILE A 4 -31.42 -5.51 -10.78
CA ILE A 4 -30.48 -5.96 -9.73
C ILE A 4 -30.73 -5.32 -8.35
N LEU A 5 -31.58 -4.30 -8.24
CA LEU A 5 -31.72 -3.52 -6.99
C LEU A 5 -32.83 -4.00 -6.02
N VAL A 6 -33.67 -4.99 -6.37
CA VAL A 6 -34.85 -5.35 -5.53
C VAL A 6 -34.63 -6.60 -4.67
N VAL A 7 -33.55 -7.35 -4.86
CA VAL A 7 -33.33 -8.62 -4.12
C VAL A 7 -32.62 -8.40 -2.76
N LEU A 8 -31.92 -7.27 -2.58
CA LEU A 8 -31.12 -7.05 -1.36
C LEU A 8 -31.94 -6.65 -0.12
N PHE A 9 -33.20 -6.21 -0.28
CA PHE A 9 -33.98 -5.64 0.83
C PHE A 9 -34.89 -6.64 1.55
N THR A 10 -35.12 -7.83 1.00
CA THR A 10 -36.01 -8.85 1.60
C THR A 10 -35.27 -9.93 2.40
N ILE A 11 -33.94 -10.00 2.32
CA ILE A 11 -33.13 -11.00 3.04
C ILE A 11 -32.92 -10.62 4.52
N PHE A 12 -33.08 -9.34 4.89
CA PHE A 12 -32.78 -8.87 6.24
C PHE A 12 -33.93 -9.00 7.27
N CYS A 13 -35.10 -9.53 6.90
CA CYS A 13 -36.29 -9.46 7.77
C CYS A 13 -36.88 -10.80 8.22
N SER A 14 -36.23 -11.97 8.01
CA SER A 14 -36.91 -13.24 8.32
C SER A 14 -36.09 -14.38 8.91
N THR A 15 -34.96 -14.12 9.57
CA THR A 15 -34.27 -15.20 10.29
C THR A 15 -33.89 -14.80 11.71
N ASN A 16 -34.62 -15.37 12.66
CA ASN A 16 -34.18 -15.49 14.06
C ASN A 16 -32.87 -16.27 14.08
N ILE A 17 -31.74 -15.59 14.27
CA ILE A 17 -30.43 -16.21 14.42
C ILE A 17 -30.11 -16.26 15.92
N ILE A 18 -30.04 -17.47 16.48
CA ILE A 18 -29.45 -17.72 17.80
C ILE A 18 -28.01 -18.17 17.55
N ALA A 19 -27.04 -17.50 18.16
CA ALA A 19 -25.62 -17.84 18.08
C ALA A 19 -25.13 -18.40 19.41
N GLN A 20 -24.39 -19.50 19.38
CA GLN A 20 -23.62 -20.01 20.52
C GLN A 20 -22.25 -20.45 20.01
N ILE A 21 -21.20 -20.18 20.80
CA ILE A 21 -19.79 -20.40 20.45
C ILE A 21 -19.24 -21.48 21.40
N LEU A 22 -18.38 -22.40 20.91
CA LEU A 22 -17.07 -22.75 21.51
C LEU A 22 -16.43 -24.02 20.90
N GLY A 23 -15.10 -23.96 20.68
CA GLY A 23 -14.17 -25.01 21.14
C GLY A 23 -13.49 -25.91 20.10
N ASP A 24 -12.16 -25.88 20.11
CA ASP A 24 -11.16 -26.68 19.38
C ASP A 24 -11.40 -28.21 19.39
N GLY A 25 -11.57 -28.80 18.20
CA GLY A 25 -11.66 -30.24 17.98
C GLY A 25 -11.04 -30.65 16.65
N GLY A 26 -9.86 -31.28 16.69
CA GLY A 26 -9.08 -31.70 15.53
C GLY A 26 -9.77 -32.72 14.62
N LYS A 27 -9.39 -32.65 13.34
CA LYS A 27 -10.01 -33.21 12.11
C LYS A 27 -10.39 -34.71 12.07
N ASN A 28 -10.15 -35.51 13.12
CA ASN A 28 -10.30 -36.98 13.09
C ASN A 28 -11.03 -37.58 14.31
N ASP A 29 -11.73 -36.80 15.12
CA ASP A 29 -12.55 -37.35 16.21
C ASP A 29 -13.99 -37.65 15.71
N SER A 30 -14.50 -38.87 15.92
CA SER A 30 -15.81 -39.30 15.45
C SER A 30 -16.99 -38.72 16.24
N ILE A 31 -16.68 -37.87 17.22
CA ILE A 31 -17.61 -37.06 18.00
C ILE A 31 -17.41 -35.55 17.75
N ALA A 32 -16.46 -35.15 16.89
CA ALA A 32 -16.25 -33.76 16.52
C ALA A 32 -17.40 -33.25 15.65
N VAL A 33 -18.00 -32.15 16.08
CA VAL A 33 -19.02 -31.44 15.30
C VAL A 33 -18.33 -30.80 14.10
N GLN A 34 -18.74 -31.19 12.89
CA GLN A 34 -18.23 -30.57 11.66
C GLN A 34 -18.59 -29.09 11.62
N ASP A 35 -17.57 -28.22 11.66
CA ASP A 35 -17.66 -26.75 11.46
C ASP A 35 -18.01 -26.34 10.01
N THR A 36 -18.70 -27.21 9.27
CA THR A 36 -19.31 -26.80 8.00
C THR A 36 -20.78 -26.53 8.26
N ILE A 37 -21.14 -25.25 8.32
CA ILE A 37 -22.54 -24.85 8.17
C ILE A 37 -22.93 -25.19 6.73
N VAL A 38 -23.53 -26.36 6.54
CA VAL A 38 -24.21 -26.68 5.29
C VAL A 38 -25.56 -25.96 5.34
N LEU A 39 -25.62 -24.76 4.78
CA LEU A 39 -26.89 -24.11 4.51
C LEU A 39 -27.55 -24.87 3.35
N PRO A 40 -28.71 -25.55 3.55
CA PRO A 40 -29.45 -26.11 2.44
C PRO A 40 -30.01 -24.94 1.62
N LEU A 41 -29.27 -24.54 0.58
CA LEU A 41 -29.74 -23.55 -0.37
C LEU A 41 -30.83 -24.21 -1.22
N ASN A 42 -32.10 -23.98 -0.87
CA ASN A 42 -33.23 -24.40 -1.68
C ASN A 42 -33.42 -23.40 -2.84
N LEU A 43 -32.43 -23.39 -3.74
CA LEU A 43 -32.39 -22.54 -4.93
C LEU A 43 -33.10 -23.23 -6.10
N PRO A 44 -33.89 -22.50 -6.90
CA PRO A 44 -34.39 -23.00 -8.19
C PRO A 44 -33.25 -23.50 -9.10
N ASP A 45 -33.51 -24.54 -9.89
CA ASP A 45 -32.51 -25.28 -10.70
C ASP A 45 -31.65 -24.38 -11.61
N GLU A 46 -32.21 -23.28 -12.09
CA GLU A 46 -31.53 -22.30 -12.94
C GLU A 46 -30.35 -21.63 -12.21
N TYR A 47 -30.50 -21.33 -10.92
CA TYR A 47 -29.43 -20.76 -10.10
C TYR A 47 -28.44 -21.83 -9.61
N ARG A 48 -28.89 -23.07 -9.47
CA ARG A 48 -28.05 -24.22 -9.11
C ARG A 48 -27.00 -24.48 -10.19
N ARG A 49 -27.39 -24.41 -11.47
CA ARG A 49 -26.46 -24.54 -12.61
C ARG A 49 -25.39 -23.46 -12.64
N LEU A 50 -25.73 -22.21 -12.34
CA LEU A 50 -24.75 -21.11 -12.31
C LEU A 50 -23.70 -21.29 -11.19
N LEU A 51 -24.06 -21.96 -10.10
CA LEU A 51 -23.13 -22.27 -9.01
C LEU A 51 -22.29 -23.53 -9.27
N GLU A 52 -22.84 -24.50 -10.01
CA GLU A 52 -22.09 -25.67 -10.48
C GLU A 52 -21.06 -25.29 -11.55
N ASP A 53 -21.42 -24.41 -12.49
CA ASP A 53 -20.53 -23.89 -13.54
C ASP A 53 -19.36 -23.08 -12.96
N ARG A 54 -19.67 -22.26 -11.94
CA ARG A 54 -18.68 -21.57 -11.08
C ARG A 54 -17.73 -22.53 -10.36
N ARG A 55 -18.13 -23.78 -10.09
CA ARG A 55 -17.30 -24.81 -9.45
C ARG A 55 -16.42 -25.51 -10.47
N SER A 56 -16.87 -25.70 -11.71
CA SER A 56 -16.03 -26.21 -12.80
C SER A 56 -15.01 -25.18 -13.27
N ASP A 57 -15.35 -23.89 -13.29
CA ASP A 57 -14.40 -22.83 -13.69
C ASP A 57 -13.33 -22.55 -12.63
N ASN A 58 -13.57 -22.97 -11.38
CA ASN A 58 -12.59 -22.88 -10.28
C ASN A 58 -11.84 -24.19 -10.03
N ILE A 59 -11.99 -25.17 -10.91
CA ILE A 59 -10.99 -26.21 -11.13
C ILE A 59 -10.33 -25.87 -12.46
N ASN A 60 -9.72 -24.69 -12.53
CA ASN A 60 -8.68 -24.55 -13.52
C ASN A 60 -7.48 -25.35 -12.98
N SER A 61 -7.37 -26.60 -13.46
CA SER A 61 -6.17 -27.42 -13.34
C SER A 61 -4.92 -26.71 -13.87
N ASP A 62 -5.05 -25.54 -14.51
CA ASP A 62 -3.95 -24.81 -15.14
C ASP A 62 -3.18 -23.86 -14.21
N TYR A 63 -3.56 -23.72 -12.94
CA TYR A 63 -2.55 -23.45 -11.90
C TYR A 63 -2.01 -24.78 -11.39
N GLU A 64 -1.47 -25.57 -12.33
CA GLU A 64 -0.27 -26.36 -12.07
C GLU A 64 0.68 -25.40 -11.35
N THR A 65 0.77 -25.51 -10.02
CA THR A 65 1.95 -25.05 -9.30
C THR A 65 3.08 -25.70 -10.07
N MET A 66 3.80 -24.94 -10.91
CA MET A 66 4.93 -25.48 -11.65
C MET A 66 5.86 -26.01 -10.59
N LYS A 67 5.77 -27.32 -10.32
CA LYS A 67 6.71 -27.96 -9.43
C LYS A 67 8.04 -27.72 -10.10
N PRO A 68 9.01 -27.09 -9.41
CA PRO A 68 10.30 -26.86 -10.01
C PRO A 68 10.80 -28.18 -10.59
N THR A 69 10.90 -28.26 -11.92
CA THR A 69 11.36 -29.47 -12.64
C THR A 69 12.84 -29.72 -12.41
N ARG A 70 13.53 -28.79 -11.77
CA ARG A 70 14.89 -28.96 -11.29
C ARG A 70 14.89 -29.77 -10.00
N SER A 71 15.56 -30.91 -10.04
CA SER A 71 15.98 -31.60 -8.82
C SER A 71 16.85 -30.65 -7.99
N LEU A 72 16.49 -30.49 -6.72
CA LEU A 72 17.31 -29.74 -5.77
C LEU A 72 18.65 -30.45 -5.63
N ASN A 73 19.72 -29.76 -6.00
CA ASN A 73 21.07 -30.25 -5.79
C ASN A 73 21.51 -29.85 -4.37
N ASN A 74 21.40 -30.79 -3.44
CA ASN A 74 21.77 -30.60 -2.02
C ASN A 74 23.29 -30.54 -1.79
N PHE A 75 24.13 -30.68 -2.82
CA PHE A 75 25.58 -30.47 -2.70
C PHE A 75 25.96 -28.98 -2.74
N TYR A 76 25.08 -28.11 -3.22
CA TYR A 76 25.30 -26.68 -3.14
C TYR A 76 24.75 -26.15 -1.82
N ALA A 77 25.55 -25.33 -1.14
CA ALA A 77 25.03 -24.53 -0.03
C ALA A 77 23.95 -23.59 -0.58
N VAL A 78 22.71 -23.76 -0.11
CA VAL A 78 21.65 -22.77 -0.32
C VAL A 78 21.85 -21.69 0.74
N GLY A 79 22.16 -20.47 0.30
CA GLY A 79 22.21 -19.33 1.20
C GLY A 79 20.85 -19.10 1.85
N THR A 80 20.85 -18.61 3.10
CA THR A 80 19.61 -18.03 3.65
C THR A 80 19.45 -16.64 3.09
N ILE A 81 18.24 -16.27 2.70
CA ILE A 81 17.92 -14.86 2.47
C ILE A 81 17.98 -14.20 3.84
N ILE A 82 18.77 -13.14 3.97
CA ILE A 82 18.79 -12.32 5.18
C ILE A 82 17.41 -11.69 5.29
N GLY A 83 16.68 -12.02 6.34
CA GLY A 83 15.37 -11.43 6.59
C GLY A 83 14.99 -11.51 8.06
N GLU A 84 14.24 -10.52 8.51
CA GLU A 84 13.89 -10.36 9.91
C GLU A 84 12.38 -10.51 10.09
N ALA A 85 11.99 -11.51 10.88
CA ALA A 85 10.61 -11.71 11.29
C ALA A 85 10.32 -10.95 12.58
N ASN A 86 9.19 -10.24 12.63
CA ASN A 86 8.75 -9.48 13.79
C ASN A 86 7.24 -9.58 13.99
N VAL A 87 6.76 -9.10 15.14
CA VAL A 87 5.33 -8.92 15.42
C VAL A 87 5.08 -7.43 15.68
N SER A 88 4.13 -6.84 14.96
CA SER A 88 3.78 -5.43 15.11
C SER A 88 3.13 -5.16 16.47
N GLN A 89 3.10 -3.89 16.89
CA GLN A 89 2.39 -3.47 18.11
C GLN A 89 0.88 -3.74 18.05
N THR A 90 0.33 -3.90 16.85
CA THR A 90 -1.08 -4.27 16.59
C THR A 90 -1.28 -5.79 16.47
N GLY A 91 -0.26 -6.61 16.76
CA GLY A 91 -0.33 -8.07 16.73
C GLY A 91 -0.23 -8.69 15.34
N GLY A 92 0.21 -7.95 14.33
CA GLY A 92 0.39 -8.45 12.95
C GLY A 92 1.76 -9.11 12.76
N ALA A 93 1.84 -10.13 11.91
CA ALA A 93 3.12 -10.72 11.53
C ALA A 93 3.80 -9.82 10.49
N THR A 94 5.08 -9.52 10.68
CA THR A 94 5.89 -8.73 9.74
C THR A 94 7.16 -9.46 9.36
N TYR A 95 7.63 -9.24 8.13
CA TYR A 95 8.88 -9.81 7.63
C TYR A 95 9.60 -8.80 6.73
N GLN A 96 10.89 -8.57 6.94
CA GLN A 96 11.68 -7.65 6.12
C GLN A 96 12.80 -8.39 5.41
N ILE A 97 12.97 -8.14 4.10
CA ILE A 97 14.08 -8.65 3.29
C ILE A 97 14.84 -7.45 2.71
N PRO A 98 16.02 -7.08 3.24
CA PRO A 98 16.86 -6.07 2.63
C PRO A 98 17.35 -6.51 1.25
N ILE A 99 17.40 -5.56 0.31
CA ILE A 99 18.05 -5.76 -0.99
C ILE A 99 19.46 -5.19 -0.88
N GLU A 100 20.46 -6.07 -0.95
CA GLU A 100 21.85 -5.65 -0.92
C GLU A 100 22.20 -4.86 -2.18
N VAL A 101 22.63 -3.62 -1.97
CA VAL A 101 23.14 -2.75 -3.03
C VAL A 101 24.65 -2.52 -2.84
N PRO A 102 25.40 -2.30 -3.93
CA PRO A 102 26.79 -1.93 -3.82
C PRO A 102 26.98 -0.68 -2.96
N LYS A 103 28.00 -0.68 -2.11
CA LYS A 103 28.32 0.48 -1.27
C LYS A 103 28.64 1.68 -2.16
N GLY A 104 27.88 2.75 -1.99
CA GLY A 104 28.15 4.02 -2.64
C GLY A 104 29.33 4.77 -2.02
N VAL A 105 29.74 5.86 -2.66
CA VAL A 105 30.80 6.74 -2.16
C VAL A 105 30.41 7.24 -0.77
N ALA A 106 31.33 7.12 0.20
CA ALA A 106 31.09 7.48 1.61
C ALA A 106 29.87 6.79 2.26
N GLY A 107 29.45 5.62 1.75
CA GLY A 107 28.27 4.90 2.27
C GLY A 107 26.93 5.48 1.82
N PHE A 108 26.93 6.39 0.86
CA PHE A 108 25.71 6.97 0.29
C PHE A 108 25.10 6.01 -0.74
N GLN A 109 24.19 5.17 -0.28
CA GLN A 109 23.50 4.14 -1.07
C GLN A 109 21.99 4.23 -0.87
N PRO A 110 21.16 3.77 -1.83
CA PRO A 110 19.73 3.65 -1.61
C PRO A 110 19.43 2.58 -0.56
N ASP A 111 18.42 2.82 0.26
CA ASP A 111 17.84 1.81 1.14
C ASP A 111 16.65 1.19 0.42
N ILE A 112 16.78 -0.10 0.09
CA ILE A 112 15.77 -0.84 -0.67
C ILE A 112 15.49 -2.14 0.06
N SER A 113 14.21 -2.44 0.28
CA SER A 113 13.83 -3.67 0.95
C SER A 113 12.41 -4.11 0.59
N ILE A 114 12.15 -5.40 0.70
CA ILE A 114 10.82 -5.99 0.54
C ILE A 114 10.25 -6.22 1.94
N SER A 115 9.03 -5.72 2.18
CA SER A 115 8.34 -5.92 3.45
C SER A 115 7.08 -6.74 3.27
N TYR A 116 6.80 -7.59 4.27
CA TYR A 116 5.53 -8.25 4.46
C TYR A 116 4.83 -7.72 5.72
N SER A 117 3.52 -7.57 5.64
CA SER A 117 2.64 -7.38 6.80
C SER A 117 1.34 -8.16 6.60
N SER A 118 0.98 -9.00 7.57
CA SER A 118 -0.25 -9.78 7.54
C SER A 118 -1.53 -8.93 7.63
N GLN A 119 -1.40 -7.65 7.99
CA GLN A 119 -2.50 -6.68 8.05
C GLN A 119 -2.52 -5.74 6.84
N SER A 120 -1.54 -5.85 5.93
CA SER A 120 -1.47 -5.03 4.73
C SER A 120 -2.34 -5.62 3.62
N GLY A 121 -2.92 -4.74 2.79
CA GLY A 121 -3.66 -5.12 1.60
C GLY A 121 -2.76 -5.52 0.42
N ALA A 122 -3.28 -5.37 -0.80
CA ALA A 122 -2.51 -5.60 -2.02
C ALA A 122 -1.45 -4.50 -2.22
N GLY A 123 -0.17 -4.89 -2.28
CA GLY A 123 0.94 -4.03 -2.69
C GLY A 123 1.49 -4.41 -4.07
N LEU A 124 2.57 -3.74 -4.48
CA LEU A 124 3.21 -3.95 -5.78
C LEU A 124 3.67 -5.39 -6.01
N LEU A 125 4.02 -6.10 -4.94
CA LEU A 125 4.54 -7.47 -4.97
C LEU A 125 3.50 -8.52 -4.58
N GLY A 126 2.24 -8.11 -4.39
CA GLY A 126 1.13 -9.00 -4.03
C GLY A 126 0.50 -8.67 -2.67
N TYR A 127 -0.43 -9.53 -2.24
CA TYR A 127 -1.15 -9.32 -0.99
C TYR A 127 -0.23 -9.46 0.22
N GLY A 128 -0.25 -8.46 1.10
CA GLY A 128 0.63 -8.39 2.26
C GLY A 128 2.07 -8.01 1.95
N TRP A 129 2.49 -7.96 0.67
CA TRP A 129 3.87 -7.66 0.26
C TRP A 129 3.99 -6.28 -0.40
N SER A 130 5.00 -5.52 0.02
CA SER A 130 5.32 -4.21 -0.55
C SER A 130 6.82 -4.05 -0.79
N LEU A 131 7.16 -3.18 -1.75
CA LEU A 131 8.51 -2.76 -2.01
C LEU A 131 8.76 -1.42 -1.32
N ASN A 132 9.69 -1.37 -0.39
CA ASN A 132 10.19 -0.15 0.24
C ASN A 132 11.41 0.31 -0.57
N ALA A 133 11.14 1.08 -1.61
CA ALA A 133 12.17 1.70 -2.46
C ALA A 133 11.79 3.12 -2.86
N SER A 134 10.54 3.51 -2.63
CA SER A 134 9.97 4.76 -3.06
C SER A 134 9.56 5.58 -1.85
N SER A 135 9.90 6.86 -1.90
CA SER A 135 9.33 7.90 -1.05
C SER A 135 8.55 8.84 -1.97
N PHE A 136 7.44 9.37 -1.49
CA PHE A 136 6.63 10.28 -2.28
C PHE A 136 5.85 11.27 -1.41
N ILE A 137 5.55 12.40 -2.04
CA ILE A 137 4.60 13.37 -1.52
C ILE A 137 3.32 13.22 -2.33
N THR A 138 2.17 13.17 -1.67
CA THR A 138 0.87 13.09 -2.36
C THR A 138 -0.15 14.05 -1.78
N ARG A 139 -1.16 14.35 -2.60
CA ARG A 139 -2.34 15.12 -2.18
C ARG A 139 -3.23 14.28 -1.29
N ILE A 140 -3.75 14.90 -0.25
CA ILE A 140 -4.79 14.34 0.60
C ILE A 140 -5.91 15.37 0.78
N GLY A 141 -7.09 14.88 1.12
CA GLY A 141 -8.24 15.72 1.38
C GLY A 141 -8.16 16.43 2.73
N LYS A 142 -9.32 16.87 3.19
CA LYS A 142 -9.48 17.49 4.51
C LYS A 142 -9.95 16.45 5.52
N SER A 143 -9.50 16.61 6.74
CA SER A 143 -9.95 15.80 7.88
C SER A 143 -10.50 16.72 8.96
N TYR A 144 -11.51 16.23 9.68
CA TYR A 144 -12.15 17.02 10.72
C TYR A 144 -11.16 17.52 11.80
N TYR A 145 -10.15 16.73 12.15
CA TYR A 145 -9.18 17.08 13.18
C TYR A 145 -8.31 18.29 12.82
N TYR A 146 -7.77 18.37 11.59
CA TYR A 146 -6.93 19.49 11.17
C TYR A 146 -7.70 20.64 10.50
N ASP A 147 -8.77 20.32 9.78
CA ASP A 147 -9.45 21.25 8.86
C ASP A 147 -10.86 21.65 9.33
N GLY A 148 -11.40 21.00 10.38
CA GLY A 148 -12.77 21.21 10.86
C GLY A 148 -13.86 20.62 9.96
N MET A 149 -13.48 19.94 8.87
CA MET A 149 -14.38 19.29 7.93
C MET A 149 -13.70 18.08 7.29
N THR A 150 -14.49 17.13 6.83
CA THR A 150 -14.01 15.98 6.05
C THR A 150 -14.38 16.17 4.60
N GLU A 151 -13.39 16.21 3.73
CA GLU A 151 -13.55 16.42 2.30
C GLU A 151 -12.53 15.58 1.54
N SER A 152 -12.93 15.00 0.42
CA SER A 152 -11.99 14.30 -0.48
C SER A 152 -11.06 15.32 -1.18
N PRO A 153 -9.85 14.93 -1.61
CA PRO A 153 -9.04 15.82 -2.43
C PRO A 153 -9.80 16.24 -3.69
N ASP A 154 -9.82 17.53 -3.98
CA ASP A 154 -10.53 18.13 -5.11
C ASP A 154 -9.58 18.55 -6.25
N LEU A 155 -8.27 18.28 -6.09
CA LEU A 155 -7.20 18.63 -7.01
C LEU A 155 -7.00 20.15 -7.16
N SER A 156 -7.49 20.94 -6.20
CA SER A 156 -7.28 22.38 -6.13
C SER A 156 -6.09 22.75 -5.26
N ASN A 157 -5.82 24.04 -5.13
CA ASN A 157 -4.80 24.54 -4.20
C ASN A 157 -5.26 24.51 -2.73
N THR A 158 -6.47 23.99 -2.44
CA THR A 158 -6.98 23.83 -1.07
C THR A 158 -6.76 22.44 -0.49
N ASP A 159 -6.27 21.51 -1.32
CA ASP A 159 -5.83 20.18 -0.90
C ASP A 159 -4.68 20.28 0.10
N ASN A 160 -4.52 19.23 0.88
CA ASN A 160 -3.40 19.08 1.80
C ASN A 160 -2.34 18.15 1.20
N LEU A 161 -1.14 18.15 1.77
CA LEU A 161 -0.05 17.28 1.35
C LEU A 161 0.33 16.31 2.47
N ILE A 162 0.81 15.13 2.08
CA ILE A 162 1.37 14.13 2.97
C ILE A 162 2.70 13.64 2.38
N LEU A 163 3.72 13.50 3.22
CA LEU A 163 5.03 12.94 2.88
C LEU A 163 5.16 11.60 3.61
N ASP A 164 5.22 10.50 2.87
CA ASP A 164 5.40 9.14 3.42
C ASP A 164 4.46 8.80 4.60
N GLY A 165 3.20 9.24 4.50
CA GLY A 165 2.19 9.01 5.55
C GLY A 165 2.15 10.09 6.65
N GLN A 166 3.02 11.09 6.60
CA GLN A 166 3.04 12.20 7.53
C GLN A 166 2.49 13.50 6.92
N ARG A 167 1.48 14.09 7.56
CA ARG A 167 0.83 15.30 7.04
C ARG A 167 1.79 16.48 7.03
N LEU A 168 1.71 17.27 5.96
CA LEU A 168 2.45 18.52 5.82
C LEU A 168 1.57 19.70 6.21
N ILE A 169 2.11 20.57 7.05
CA ILE A 169 1.48 21.78 7.55
C ILE A 169 2.14 22.98 6.87
N LEU A 170 1.33 23.83 6.23
CA LEU A 170 1.81 25.06 5.61
C LEU A 170 2.34 26.00 6.70
N SER A 171 3.62 26.34 6.59
CA SER A 171 4.34 27.18 7.55
C SER A 171 4.53 28.63 7.07
N SER A 172 4.62 28.83 5.75
CA SER A 172 4.69 30.18 5.16
C SER A 172 4.35 30.15 3.66
N GLY A 173 3.90 31.29 3.13
CA GLY A 173 3.48 31.44 1.74
C GLY A 173 2.04 30.99 1.50
N THR A 174 1.71 30.70 0.25
CA THR A 174 0.36 30.28 -0.18
C THR A 174 0.43 28.86 -0.73
N ASN A 175 -0.49 28.00 -0.33
CA ASN A 175 -0.48 26.58 -0.71
C ASN A 175 -0.38 26.37 -2.24
N PHE A 176 0.50 25.46 -2.67
CA PHE A 176 0.80 25.17 -4.09
C PHE A 176 1.29 26.36 -4.92
N VAL A 177 1.76 27.43 -4.28
CA VAL A 177 2.41 28.56 -4.95
C VAL A 177 3.93 28.43 -4.80
N ASN A 178 4.67 28.79 -5.84
CA ASN A 178 6.13 28.77 -5.83
C ASN A 178 6.68 29.53 -4.61
N GLY A 179 7.49 28.84 -3.79
CA GLY A 179 8.04 29.37 -2.54
C GLY A 179 7.24 29.03 -1.28
N ALA A 180 6.08 28.36 -1.39
CA ALA A 180 5.35 27.87 -0.22
C ALA A 180 6.21 26.90 0.58
N LYS A 181 6.23 27.06 1.90
CA LYS A 181 7.02 26.22 2.81
C LYS A 181 6.13 25.41 3.72
N TYR A 182 6.51 24.17 3.94
CA TYR A 182 5.79 23.21 4.77
C TYR A 182 6.72 22.61 5.83
N ARG A 183 6.10 22.14 6.90
CA ARG A 183 6.71 21.31 7.93
C ARG A 183 5.92 20.03 8.07
N THR A 184 6.55 18.98 8.56
CA THR A 184 5.85 17.77 8.94
C THR A 184 5.07 17.99 10.24
N GLU A 185 3.92 17.35 10.39
CA GLU A 185 3.10 17.49 11.60
C GLU A 185 3.85 17.12 12.89
N ILE A 186 4.59 16.01 12.85
CA ILE A 186 5.56 15.67 13.89
C ILE A 186 6.88 16.24 13.43
N GLU A 187 7.37 17.26 14.12
CA GLU A 187 8.52 18.04 13.68
C GLU A 187 9.79 17.18 13.56
N GLY A 188 10.29 17.04 12.34
CA GLY A 188 11.52 16.32 11.99
C GLY A 188 12.71 17.25 11.71
N TYR A 189 12.53 18.56 11.81
CA TYR A 189 13.46 19.62 11.42
C TYR A 189 13.82 19.60 9.92
N SER A 190 12.86 19.16 9.09
CA SER A 190 12.96 19.20 7.64
C SER A 190 12.26 20.43 7.09
N ASP A 191 12.92 21.15 6.18
CA ASP A 191 12.37 22.28 5.42
C ASP A 191 11.84 21.79 4.09
N ILE A 192 10.53 21.86 3.88
CA ILE A 192 9.89 21.42 2.64
C ILE A 192 9.44 22.66 1.88
N THR A 193 9.86 22.81 0.62
CA THR A 193 9.52 23.97 -0.21
C THR A 193 8.92 23.53 -1.54
N TYR A 194 7.74 24.06 -1.87
CA TYR A 194 7.14 23.91 -3.18
C TYR A 194 7.83 24.86 -4.17
N LYS A 195 8.31 24.31 -5.28
CA LYS A 195 9.09 25.04 -6.29
C LYS A 195 8.52 24.81 -7.68
N ILE A 196 8.68 25.80 -8.54
CA ILE A 196 8.37 25.69 -9.97
C ILE A 196 9.64 26.00 -10.75
N LYS A 197 10.06 25.08 -11.63
CA LYS A 197 11.20 25.25 -12.54
C LYS A 197 10.79 24.79 -13.92
N ASN A 198 11.00 25.64 -14.93
CA ASN A 198 10.64 25.35 -16.33
C ASN A 198 9.18 24.88 -16.47
N ALA A 199 8.24 25.56 -15.81
CA ALA A 199 6.82 25.22 -15.72
C ALA A 199 6.48 23.88 -15.02
N ARG A 200 7.46 23.13 -14.52
CA ARG A 200 7.24 21.91 -13.71
C ARG A 200 7.26 22.25 -12.23
N ALA A 201 6.20 21.84 -11.52
CA ALA A 201 6.10 21.94 -10.08
C ALA A 201 6.73 20.72 -9.40
N TYR A 202 7.56 20.94 -8.40
CA TYR A 202 8.25 19.91 -7.63
C TYR A 202 8.40 20.37 -6.17
N LEU A 203 8.68 19.43 -5.27
CA LEU A 203 8.98 19.75 -3.88
C LEU A 203 10.45 19.48 -3.57
N GLU A 204 11.09 20.41 -2.89
CA GLU A 204 12.42 20.24 -2.34
C GLU A 204 12.31 20.04 -0.83
N VAL A 205 12.85 18.95 -0.33
CA VAL A 205 12.94 18.65 1.11
C VAL A 205 14.40 18.75 1.53
N ARG A 206 14.69 19.69 2.42
CA ARG A 206 16.00 19.78 3.06
C ARG A 206 15.90 19.19 4.46
N THR A 207 16.57 18.08 4.68
CA THR A 207 16.55 17.37 5.95
C THR A 207 17.56 17.98 6.93
N ARG A 208 17.38 17.70 8.23
CA ARG A 208 18.27 18.17 9.30
C ARG A 208 19.73 17.76 9.12
N ASP A 209 19.95 16.57 8.56
CA ASP A 209 21.26 16.04 8.22
C ASP A 209 21.85 16.71 6.97
N GLY A 210 21.22 17.75 6.42
CA GLY A 210 21.70 18.59 5.32
C GLY A 210 21.64 17.95 3.94
N ARG A 211 20.94 16.82 3.79
CA ARG A 211 20.60 16.28 2.48
C ARG A 211 19.50 17.11 1.83
N VAL A 212 19.47 17.07 0.50
CA VAL A 212 18.44 17.71 -0.32
C VAL A 212 17.78 16.63 -1.16
N LEU A 213 16.49 16.43 -0.93
CA LEU A 213 15.64 15.51 -1.68
C LEU A 213 14.75 16.32 -2.61
N GLU A 214 14.67 15.91 -3.87
CA GLU A 214 13.78 16.48 -4.87
C GLU A 214 12.67 15.47 -5.18
N TYR A 215 11.42 15.93 -5.16
CA TYR A 215 10.23 15.13 -5.44
C TYR A 215 9.51 15.70 -6.66
N GLY A 216 9.37 14.89 -7.71
CA GLY A 216 8.70 15.28 -8.96
C GLY A 216 9.49 16.23 -9.85
N SER A 217 10.82 16.29 -9.70
CA SER A 217 11.66 17.21 -10.48
C SER A 217 11.94 16.77 -11.93
N THR A 218 11.65 15.51 -12.27
CA THR A 218 11.80 14.92 -13.62
C THR A 218 10.45 14.47 -14.20
N ASP A 219 10.39 14.24 -15.52
CA ASP A 219 9.13 13.92 -16.21
C ASP A 219 8.50 12.57 -15.80
N ASP A 220 9.33 11.62 -15.38
CA ASP A 220 8.96 10.29 -14.91
C ASP A 220 8.71 10.20 -13.39
N SER A 221 8.90 11.32 -12.67
CA SER A 221 8.79 11.36 -11.20
C SER A 221 7.48 11.97 -10.70
N SER A 222 6.48 12.10 -11.56
CA SER A 222 5.16 12.62 -11.19
C SER A 222 4.03 11.77 -11.76
N VAL A 223 3.01 11.51 -10.95
CA VAL A 223 1.75 10.89 -11.40
C VAL A 223 0.66 11.95 -11.37
N GLU A 224 0.02 12.19 -12.51
CA GLU A 224 -1.06 13.15 -12.68
C GLU A 224 -2.43 12.47 -12.58
N ALA A 225 -3.46 13.22 -12.15
CA ALA A 225 -4.83 12.68 -12.06
C ALA A 225 -5.44 12.29 -13.43
N PHE A 226 -5.01 12.94 -14.51
CA PHE A 226 -5.50 12.76 -15.88
C PHE A 226 -4.35 12.98 -16.87
N GLN A 227 -4.58 12.77 -18.19
CA GLN A 227 -3.53 12.91 -19.24
C GLN A 227 -2.88 14.31 -19.32
N SER A 228 -3.44 15.31 -18.63
CA SER A 228 -2.82 16.62 -18.41
C SER A 228 -3.55 17.31 -17.24
N GLY A 229 -3.21 16.92 -16.02
CA GLY A 229 -3.94 17.34 -14.80
C GLY A 229 -3.02 17.77 -13.67
N PRO A 230 -3.58 18.22 -12.53
CA PRO A 230 -2.78 18.44 -11.33
C PRO A 230 -2.02 17.18 -10.93
N ILE A 231 -0.76 17.36 -10.50
CA ILE A 231 0.07 16.27 -10.00
C ILE A 231 -0.55 15.74 -8.69
N LEU A 232 -0.77 14.43 -8.64
CA LEU A 232 -1.25 13.68 -7.47
C LEU A 232 -0.10 13.18 -6.61
N PHE A 233 0.94 12.64 -7.25
CA PHE A 233 2.11 12.10 -6.58
C PHE A 233 3.37 12.75 -7.14
N TRP A 234 4.18 13.31 -6.25
CA TRP A 234 5.56 13.68 -6.51
C TRP A 234 6.45 12.58 -5.95
N LEU A 235 6.98 11.73 -6.82
CA LEU A 235 7.89 10.65 -6.46
C LEU A 235 9.29 11.21 -6.21
N LEU A 236 10.04 10.63 -5.29
CA LEU A 236 11.44 10.98 -5.06
C LEU A 236 12.25 10.79 -6.34
N SER A 237 12.78 11.89 -6.89
CA SER A 237 13.53 11.88 -8.15
C SER A 237 15.03 12.01 -7.93
N LYS A 238 15.47 12.63 -6.83
CA LYS A 238 16.89 12.82 -6.55
C LYS A 238 17.16 13.02 -5.08
N VAL A 239 18.24 12.44 -4.57
CA VAL A 239 18.80 12.75 -3.24
C VAL A 239 20.21 13.25 -3.42
N THR A 240 20.56 14.39 -2.82
CA THR A 240 21.91 14.96 -2.84
C THR A 240 22.41 15.13 -1.41
N ASP A 241 23.62 14.66 -1.13
CA ASP A 241 24.30 14.83 0.16
C ASP A 241 25.07 16.16 0.23
N LYS A 242 25.52 16.57 1.43
CA LYS A 242 26.25 17.82 1.69
C LYS A 242 27.49 17.99 0.82
N ILE A 243 28.16 16.89 0.49
CA ILE A 243 29.38 16.86 -0.32
C ILE A 243 29.10 16.84 -1.83
N GLY A 244 27.84 16.86 -2.26
CA GLY A 244 27.43 16.90 -3.66
C GLY A 244 27.26 15.53 -4.34
N CYS A 245 27.52 14.43 -3.62
CA CYS A 245 27.16 13.09 -4.09
C CYS A 245 25.63 12.98 -4.22
N TYR A 246 25.13 12.31 -5.26
CA TYR A 246 23.69 12.19 -5.50
C TYR A 246 23.25 10.80 -5.98
N LEU A 247 22.00 10.46 -5.67
CA LEU A 247 21.23 9.34 -6.21
C LEU A 247 20.11 9.91 -7.08
N LYS A 248 19.85 9.30 -8.23
CA LYS A 248 18.80 9.69 -9.18
C LYS A 248 18.20 8.45 -9.81
#